data_AF-A0A2K3NUJ5-F1
#
_entry.id   AF-A0A2K3NUJ5-F1
#
_cell.length_a   1.000
_cell.length_b   1.000
_cell.length_c   1.000
_cell.angle_alpha   90.00
_cell.angle_beta   90.00
_cell.angle_gamma   90.00
#
_symmetry.space_group_name_H-M   'P 1'
#
loop_
_entity.id
_entity.type
_entity.pdbx_description
1 polymer ?
#
loop_
_entity_poly.entity_id
_entity_poly.type
_entity_poly.pdbx_seq_one_letter_code
_entity_poly.pdbx_strand_id
1 'polypeptide(L)'
;GSGYTDSESPHLGSSRSWKSMEMEIQSLLEKLLDINDSLSRCAASAAQTTSTAQKLARHRDILHDFTQEFRRIKGNINSMREHAELLSSVRDDISDYKTSGSMSPKKQLLRERAAIHGSISHIDDVISQAQATRAVLDSQRTMFGNVQGKVKLLGDKFPIIRSLLGML
;
A
#
# COMPACT_ATOMS: atom_id res chain seq x y z
N GLY A 1 13.86 1.45 -33.64
CA GLY A 1 14.34 2.49 -32.71
C GLY A 1 13.20 3.43 -32.44
N SER A 2 12.76 3.52 -31.19
CA SER A 2 11.76 4.49 -30.75
C SER A 2 12.37 5.19 -29.55
N GLY A 3 12.73 6.46 -29.75
CA GLY A 3 13.42 7.28 -28.76
C GLY A 3 12.46 7.65 -27.65
N TYR A 4 12.74 7.16 -26.45
CA TYR A 4 12.25 7.76 -25.22
C TYR A 4 12.95 9.11 -25.08
N THR A 5 12.23 10.19 -25.40
CA THR A 5 12.61 11.51 -24.92
C THR A 5 12.47 11.47 -23.40
N ASP A 6 13.63 11.33 -22.76
CA ASP A 6 13.86 11.53 -21.34
C ASP A 6 13.13 12.81 -20.93
N SER A 7 12.02 12.65 -20.21
CA SER A 7 11.29 13.77 -19.65
C SER A 7 12.15 14.23 -18.48
N GLU A 8 13.03 15.17 -18.79
CA GLU A 8 13.89 15.90 -17.89
C GLU A 8 13.08 16.26 -16.64
N SER A 9 13.26 15.46 -15.60
CA SER A 9 12.64 15.69 -14.30
C SER A 9 13.21 17.02 -13.80
N PRO A 10 12.40 18.02 -13.44
CA PRO A 10 12.92 19.28 -12.93
C PRO A 10 13.64 18.96 -11.62
N HIS A 11 14.97 19.01 -11.72
CA HIS A 11 15.95 18.73 -10.70
C HIS A 11 15.56 19.42 -9.37
N LEU A 12 15.27 18.62 -8.33
CA LEU A 12 14.98 19.10 -6.97
C LEU A 12 16.14 19.90 -6.33
N GLY A 13 17.28 20.05 -7.01
CA GLY A 13 18.30 21.06 -6.69
C GLY A 13 17.82 22.51 -6.81
N SER A 14 16.66 22.75 -7.44
CA SER A 14 16.06 24.09 -7.61
C SER A 14 15.43 24.65 -6.34
N SER A 15 15.16 23.85 -5.28
CA SER A 15 14.30 24.32 -4.18
C SER A 15 14.82 25.56 -3.43
N ARG A 16 16.14 25.63 -3.24
CA ARG A 16 16.80 26.83 -2.69
C ARG A 16 16.95 27.94 -3.73
N SER A 17 17.13 27.59 -5.00
CA SER A 17 17.29 28.53 -6.10
C SER A 17 16.02 29.34 -6.37
N TRP A 18 14.83 28.70 -6.37
CA TRP A 18 13.58 29.42 -6.62
C TRP A 18 13.19 30.31 -5.45
N LYS A 19 13.40 29.88 -4.20
CA LYS A 19 13.14 30.74 -3.02
C LYS A 19 14.03 31.97 -3.04
N SER A 20 15.29 31.81 -3.45
CA SER A 20 16.20 32.93 -3.63
C SER A 20 15.69 33.91 -4.69
N MET A 21 15.27 33.39 -5.85
CA MET A 21 14.71 34.21 -6.94
C MET A 21 13.39 34.90 -6.53
N GLU A 22 12.53 34.22 -5.78
CA GLU A 22 11.31 34.79 -5.23
C GLU A 22 11.61 35.98 -4.31
N MET A 23 12.55 35.82 -3.37
CA MET A 23 12.98 36.89 -2.48
C MET A 23 13.60 38.06 -3.25
N GLU A 24 14.41 37.78 -4.27
CA GLU A 24 15.01 38.80 -5.14
C GLU A 24 13.95 39.60 -5.89
N ILE A 25 13.00 38.92 -6.55
CA ILE A 25 11.92 39.60 -7.29
C ILE A 25 11.06 40.43 -6.33
N GLN A 26 10.74 39.91 -5.14
CA GLN A 26 9.98 40.64 -4.14
C GLN A 26 10.72 41.91 -3.69
N SER A 27 12.02 41.83 -3.44
CA SER A 27 12.85 42.98 -3.12
C SER A 27 12.91 44.01 -4.26
N LEU A 28 12.99 43.56 -5.51
CA LEU A 28 12.97 44.45 -6.69
C LEU A 28 11.62 45.17 -6.86
N LEU A 29 10.50 44.49 -6.58
CA LEU A 29 9.17 45.10 -6.60
C LEU A 29 9.01 46.17 -5.50
N GLU A 30 9.49 45.88 -4.28
CA GLU A 30 9.54 46.84 -3.18
C GLU A 30 10.40 48.06 -3.54
N LYS A 31 11.59 47.83 -4.13
CA LYS A 31 12.45 48.92 -4.59
C LYS A 31 11.79 49.76 -5.70
N LEU A 32 11.04 49.14 -6.61
CA LEU A 32 10.31 49.86 -7.65
C LEU A 32 9.17 50.70 -7.07
N LEU A 33 8.48 50.20 -6.04
CA LEU A 33 7.51 50.97 -5.27
C LEU A 33 8.14 52.21 -4.63
N ASP A 34 9.27 52.05 -3.94
CA ASP A 34 9.99 53.16 -3.30
C ASP A 34 10.45 54.22 -4.30
N ILE A 35 10.90 53.78 -5.48
CA ILE A 35 11.28 54.68 -6.58
C ILE A 35 10.06 55.43 -7.10
N ASN A 36 8.93 54.75 -7.31
CA ASN A 36 7.69 55.38 -7.78
C ASN A 36 7.16 56.41 -6.77
N ASP A 37 7.26 56.12 -5.48
CA ASP A 37 6.88 57.05 -4.41
C ASP A 37 7.83 58.26 -4.34
N SER A 38 9.13 58.03 -4.52
CA SER A 38 10.12 59.11 -4.59
C SER A 38 9.89 60.00 -5.81
N LEU A 39 9.59 59.41 -6.97
CA LEU A 39 9.22 60.14 -8.18
C LEU A 39 7.94 60.96 -7.97
N SER A 40 6.96 60.41 -7.25
CA SER A 40 5.71 61.09 -6.91
C SER A 40 5.98 62.33 -6.04
N ARG A 41 6.85 62.21 -5.03
CA ARG A 41 7.27 63.33 -4.17
C ARG A 41 8.02 64.42 -4.95
N CYS A 42 8.98 64.03 -5.79
CA CYS A 42 9.73 64.97 -6.64
C CYS A 42 8.82 65.72 -7.61
N ALA A 43 7.90 65.01 -8.29
CA ALA A 43 6.95 65.61 -9.22
C ALA A 43 5.91 66.51 -8.55
N ALA A 44 5.67 66.37 -7.23
CA ALA A 44 4.84 67.28 -6.45
C ALA A 44 5.62 68.54 -6.03
N SER A 45 6.93 68.43 -5.80
CA SER A 45 7.81 69.56 -5.46
C SER A 45 8.17 70.44 -6.66
N ALA A 46 8.23 69.86 -7.87
CA ALA A 46 8.31 70.60 -9.12
C ALA A 46 6.91 71.00 -9.58
N ALA A 47 6.76 72.11 -10.32
CA ALA A 47 5.48 72.44 -10.96
C ALA A 47 5.08 71.30 -11.90
N GLN A 48 4.10 70.51 -11.48
CA GLN A 48 3.74 69.26 -12.13
C GLN A 48 3.25 69.51 -13.55
N THR A 49 3.87 68.86 -14.53
CA THR A 49 3.44 68.93 -15.93
C THR A 49 2.60 67.70 -16.30
N THR A 50 1.71 67.82 -17.28
CA THR A 50 0.89 66.70 -17.77
C THR A 50 1.74 65.49 -18.16
N SER A 51 2.92 65.71 -18.77
CA SER A 51 3.82 64.62 -19.16
C SER A 51 4.44 63.90 -17.96
N THR A 52 4.75 64.62 -16.87
CA THR A 52 5.23 63.99 -15.62
C THR A 52 4.14 63.18 -14.92
N ALA A 53 2.89 63.67 -14.93
CA ALA A 53 1.75 62.95 -14.37
C ALA A 53 1.45 61.66 -15.16
N GLN A 54 1.47 61.71 -16.49
CA GLN A 54 1.27 60.53 -17.35
C GLN A 54 2.36 59.47 -17.16
N LYS A 55 3.63 59.89 -17.07
CA LYS A 55 4.73 58.96 -16.77
C LYS A 55 4.53 58.29 -15.41
N LEU A 56 4.18 59.06 -14.37
CA LEU A 56 3.92 58.51 -13.04
C LEU A 56 2.77 57.49 -13.04
N ALA A 57 1.67 57.79 -13.73
CA ALA A 57 0.57 56.84 -13.90
C ALA A 57 1.07 55.54 -14.55
N ARG A 58 1.82 55.65 -15.65
CA ARG A 58 2.38 54.48 -16.35
C ARG A 58 3.31 53.65 -15.46
N HIS A 59 4.14 54.29 -14.64
CA HIS A 59 5.03 53.61 -13.71
C HIS A 59 4.26 52.84 -12.62
N ARG A 60 3.11 53.37 -12.17
CA ARG A 60 2.22 52.68 -11.23
C ARG A 60 1.53 51.48 -11.89
N ASP A 61 1.08 51.63 -13.13
CA ASP A 61 0.48 50.52 -13.89
C ASP A 61 1.49 49.38 -14.09
N ILE A 62 2.73 49.69 -14.50
CA ILE A 62 3.79 48.68 -14.68
C ILE A 62 4.08 47.94 -13.37
N LEU A 63 4.19 48.67 -12.24
CA LEU A 63 4.39 48.04 -10.94
C LEU A 63 3.22 47.13 -10.55
N HIS A 64 1.99 47.57 -10.82
CA HIS A 64 0.78 46.79 -10.58
C HIS A 64 0.79 45.48 -11.38
N ASP A 65 1.04 45.57 -12.69
CA ASP A 65 1.09 44.42 -13.59
C ASP A 65 2.16 43.41 -13.15
N PHE A 66 3.38 43.87 -12.85
CA PHE A 66 4.44 42.98 -12.38
C PHE A 66 4.13 42.34 -11.02
N THR A 67 3.49 43.08 -10.11
CA THR A 67 3.08 42.53 -8.82
C THR A 67 2.00 41.45 -8.98
N GLN A 68 1.04 41.67 -9.88
CA GLN A 68 0.00 40.69 -10.17
C GLN A 68 0.58 39.42 -10.82
N GLU A 69 1.43 39.58 -11.84
CA GLU A 69 2.07 38.46 -12.52
C GLU A 69 2.97 37.66 -11.57
N PHE A 70 3.74 38.34 -10.71
CA PHE A 70 4.54 37.67 -9.69
C PHE A 70 3.69 36.80 -8.76
N ARG A 71 2.58 37.34 -8.24
CA ARG A 71 1.65 36.57 -7.38
C ARG A 71 1.05 35.37 -8.12
N ARG A 72 0.65 35.57 -9.38
CA ARG A 72 0.07 34.51 -10.23
C ARG A 72 1.07 33.38 -10.44
N ILE A 73 2.31 33.70 -10.82
CA ILE A 73 3.37 32.72 -11.08
C ILE A 73 3.74 31.98 -9.79
N LYS A 74 3.93 32.70 -8.68
CA LYS A 74 4.20 32.10 -7.36
C LYS A 74 3.10 31.13 -6.95
N GLY A 75 1.83 31.50 -7.12
CA GLY A 75 0.69 30.62 -6.83
C GLY A 75 0.69 29.35 -7.69
N ASN A 76 0.97 29.48 -9.00
CA ASN A 76 1.04 28.34 -9.91
C ASN A 76 2.18 27.37 -9.52
N ILE A 77 3.36 27.90 -9.21
CA ILE A 77 4.51 27.08 -8.77
C ILE A 77 4.17 26.32 -7.48
N ASN A 78 3.54 26.98 -6.50
CA ASN A 78 3.14 26.31 -5.27
C ASN A 78 2.14 25.18 -5.54
N SER A 79 1.13 25.41 -6.37
CA SER A 79 0.15 24.39 -6.76
C SER A 79 0.81 23.19 -7.45
N MET A 80 1.74 23.44 -8.39
CA MET A 80 2.50 22.38 -9.05
C MET A 80 3.35 21.57 -8.07
N ARG A 81 3.95 22.23 -7.07
CA ARG A 81 4.74 21.57 -6.03
C ARG A 81 3.87 20.68 -5.15
N GLU A 82 2.74 21.21 -4.67
CA GLU A 82 1.77 20.44 -3.88
C GLU A 82 1.26 19.22 -4.65
N HIS A 83 0.95 19.39 -5.94
CA HIS A 83 0.56 18.30 -6.82
C HIS A 83 1.66 17.24 -6.97
N ALA A 84 2.93 17.67 -7.14
CA ALA A 84 4.06 16.75 -7.22
C ALA A 84 4.29 15.99 -5.90
N GLU A 85 4.16 16.65 -4.75
CA GLU A 85 4.28 16.03 -3.42
C GLU A 85 3.17 14.99 -3.20
N LEU A 86 1.92 15.29 -3.59
CA LEU A 86 0.81 14.34 -3.54
C LEU A 86 1.06 13.12 -4.44
N LEU A 87 1.51 13.33 -5.69
CA LEU A 87 1.82 12.21 -6.59
C LEU A 87 2.99 11.35 -6.10
N SER A 88 3.99 11.95 -5.44
CA SER A 88 5.08 11.20 -4.80
C SER A 88 4.54 10.34 -3.67
N SER A 89 3.74 10.91 -2.76
CA SER A 89 3.13 10.18 -1.64
C SER A 89 2.29 9.00 -2.13
N VAL A 90 1.46 9.19 -3.16
CA VAL A 90 0.63 8.10 -3.74
C VAL A 90 1.52 7.02 -4.36
N ARG A 91 2.61 7.40 -5.03
CA ARG A 91 3.56 6.45 -5.61
C ARG A 91 4.25 5.63 -4.52
N ASP A 92 4.64 6.28 -3.43
CA ASP A 92 5.27 5.64 -2.28
C ASP A 92 4.28 4.66 -1.64
N ASP A 93 3.03 5.06 -1.38
CA ASP A 93 1.97 4.18 -0.86
C ASP A 93 1.71 2.96 -1.77
N ILE A 94 1.67 3.15 -3.09
CA ILE A 94 1.51 2.04 -4.05
C ILE A 94 2.72 1.10 -4.03
N SER A 95 3.92 1.67 -3.90
CA SER A 95 5.16 0.90 -3.86
C SER A 95 5.26 0.11 -2.55
N ASP A 96 4.89 0.72 -1.44
CA ASP A 96 4.80 0.11 -0.12
C ASP A 96 3.73 -0.99 -0.11
N TYR A 97 2.57 -0.78 -0.71
CA TYR A 97 1.56 -1.82 -0.86
C TYR A 97 2.08 -3.03 -1.66
N LYS A 98 2.83 -2.78 -2.74
CA LYS A 98 3.44 -3.83 -3.58
C LYS A 98 4.58 -4.57 -2.88
N THR A 99 5.41 -3.86 -2.11
CA THR A 99 6.62 -4.39 -1.45
C THR A 99 6.33 -5.02 -0.10
N SER A 100 5.36 -4.49 0.66
CA SER A 100 4.86 -5.06 1.93
C SER A 100 4.18 -6.42 1.75
N GLY A 101 4.16 -6.95 0.52
CA GLY A 101 3.75 -8.32 0.28
C GLY A 101 2.29 -8.55 0.63
N SER A 102 1.44 -7.50 0.59
CA SER A 102 0.00 -7.68 0.51
C SER A 102 -0.24 -8.53 -0.72
N MET A 103 -0.40 -9.83 -0.49
CA MET A 103 -0.55 -10.79 -1.55
C MET A 103 -1.74 -10.32 -2.35
N SER A 104 -1.51 -10.01 -3.63
CA SER A 104 -2.60 -9.71 -4.57
C SER A 104 -3.75 -10.68 -4.27
N PRO A 105 -5.01 -10.22 -4.22
CA PRO A 105 -6.15 -11.10 -3.89
C PRO A 105 -6.09 -12.43 -4.65
N LYS A 106 -5.63 -12.40 -5.91
CA LYS A 106 -5.36 -13.58 -6.73
C LYS A 106 -4.33 -14.55 -6.11
N LYS A 107 -3.19 -14.06 -5.61
CA LYS A 107 -2.17 -14.89 -4.95
C LYS A 107 -2.65 -15.44 -3.61
N GLN A 108 -3.45 -14.68 -2.84
CA GLN A 108 -4.08 -15.18 -1.62
C GLN A 108 -5.04 -16.35 -1.94
N LEU A 109 -5.88 -16.20 -2.95
CA LEU A 109 -6.79 -17.27 -3.43
C LEU A 109 -6.02 -18.50 -3.94
N LEU A 110 -4.88 -18.32 -4.62
CA LEU A 110 -4.04 -19.44 -5.05
C LEU A 110 -3.42 -20.19 -3.86
N ARG A 111 -2.97 -19.47 -2.82
CA ARG A 111 -2.46 -20.08 -1.59
C ARG A 111 -3.56 -20.83 -0.84
N GLU A 112 -4.75 -20.25 -0.74
CA GLU A 112 -5.92 -20.90 -0.12
C GLU A 112 -6.30 -22.17 -0.89
N ARG A 113 -6.32 -22.12 -2.22
CA ARG A 113 -6.53 -23.31 -3.05
C ARG A 113 -5.50 -24.41 -2.78
N ALA A 114 -4.21 -24.05 -2.66
CA ALA A 114 -3.15 -25.01 -2.35
C ALA A 114 -3.34 -25.63 -0.95
N ALA A 115 -3.75 -24.81 0.04
CA ALA A 115 -4.06 -25.29 1.39
C ALA A 115 -5.26 -26.24 1.40
N ILE A 116 -6.35 -25.90 0.71
CA ILE A 116 -7.52 -26.78 0.56
C ILE A 116 -7.11 -28.11 -0.08
N HIS A 117 -6.29 -28.08 -1.13
CA HIS A 117 -5.83 -29.31 -1.78
C HIS A 117 -4.99 -30.18 -0.84
N GLY A 118 -4.10 -29.57 -0.05
CA GLY A 118 -3.35 -30.27 1.00
C GLY A 118 -4.27 -30.89 2.06
N SER A 119 -5.31 -30.15 2.49
CA SER A 119 -6.32 -30.66 3.43
C SER A 119 -7.11 -31.84 2.87
N ILE A 120 -7.47 -31.82 1.59
CA ILE A 120 -8.16 -32.94 0.93
C ILE A 120 -7.27 -34.19 0.95
N SER A 121 -5.99 -34.06 0.57
CA SER A 121 -5.04 -35.19 0.62
C SER A 121 -4.89 -35.75 2.04
N HIS A 122 -4.82 -34.87 3.05
CA HIS A 122 -4.73 -35.31 4.44
C HIS A 122 -6.02 -36.01 4.91
N ILE A 123 -7.19 -35.57 4.45
CA ILE A 123 -8.45 -36.25 4.73
C ILE A 123 -8.46 -37.66 4.12
N ASP A 124 -7.94 -37.82 2.90
CA ASP A 124 -7.83 -39.14 2.27
C ASP A 124 -6.93 -40.09 3.08
N ASP A 125 -5.81 -39.59 3.63
CA ASP A 125 -4.95 -40.35 4.53
C ASP A 125 -5.69 -40.76 5.82
N VAL A 126 -6.45 -39.84 6.43
CA VAL A 126 -7.26 -40.12 7.62
C VAL A 126 -8.34 -41.16 7.33
N ILE A 127 -9.00 -41.09 6.17
CA ILE A 127 -9.99 -42.09 5.73
C ILE A 127 -9.33 -43.46 5.57
N SER A 128 -8.17 -43.52 4.92
CA SER A 128 -7.39 -44.74 4.74
C SER A 128 -7.00 -45.38 6.09
N GLN A 129 -6.51 -44.57 7.04
CA GLN A 129 -6.20 -45.03 8.39
C GLN A 129 -7.45 -45.54 9.14
N ALA A 130 -8.59 -44.86 8.99
CA ALA A 130 -9.85 -45.28 9.60
C ALA A 130 -10.33 -46.63 9.01
N GLN A 131 -10.20 -46.84 7.70
CA GLN A 131 -10.53 -48.11 7.05
C GLN A 131 -9.61 -49.25 7.53
N ALA A 132 -8.31 -48.99 7.63
CA ALA A 132 -7.35 -49.96 8.18
C ALA A 132 -7.70 -50.33 9.62
N THR A 133 -8.02 -49.34 10.46
CA THR A 133 -8.45 -49.56 11.84
C THR A 133 -9.74 -50.39 11.91
N ARG A 134 -10.73 -50.10 11.06
CA ARG A 134 -11.97 -50.87 10.96
C ARG A 134 -11.69 -52.33 10.60
N ALA A 135 -10.81 -52.59 9.64
CA ALA A 135 -10.44 -53.95 9.24
C ALA A 135 -9.78 -54.73 10.40
N VAL A 136 -8.92 -54.07 11.19
CA VAL A 136 -8.32 -54.65 12.39
C VAL A 136 -9.38 -55.00 13.43
N LEU A 137 -10.33 -54.10 13.70
CA LEU A 137 -11.42 -54.34 14.65
C LEU A 137 -12.34 -55.49 14.21
N ASP A 138 -12.66 -55.60 12.91
CA ASP A 138 -13.45 -56.73 12.37
C ASP A 138 -12.72 -58.08 12.55
N SER A 139 -11.40 -58.09 12.36
CA SER A 139 -10.56 -59.26 12.61
C SER A 139 -10.54 -59.63 14.10
N GLN A 140 -10.38 -58.65 14.99
CA GLN A 140 -10.46 -58.85 16.44
C GLN A 140 -11.82 -59.40 16.88
N ARG A 141 -12.92 -58.87 16.34
CA ARG A 141 -14.28 -59.38 16.60
C ARG A 141 -14.41 -60.85 16.23
N THR A 142 -13.89 -61.24 15.06
CA THR A 142 -13.90 -62.64 14.61
C THR A 142 -13.10 -63.53 15.55
N MET A 143 -11.91 -63.08 15.98
CA MET A 143 -11.09 -63.80 16.96
C MET A 143 -11.82 -63.99 18.29
N PHE A 144 -12.47 -62.95 18.82
CA PHE A 144 -13.25 -63.06 20.06
C PHE A 144 -14.44 -64.00 19.91
N GLY A 145 -15.12 -64.01 18.76
CA GLY A 145 -16.16 -65.00 18.47
C GLY A 145 -15.63 -66.44 18.53
N ASN A 146 -14.44 -66.68 17.97
CA ASN A 146 -13.78 -68.00 18.04
C ASN A 146 -13.39 -68.38 19.47
N VAL A 147 -12.87 -67.42 20.25
CA VAL A 147 -12.53 -67.62 21.68
C VAL A 147 -13.79 -67.96 22.47
N GLN A 148 -14.88 -67.21 22.29
CA GLN A 148 -16.16 -67.47 22.94
C GLN A 148 -16.69 -68.88 22.60
N GLY A 149 -16.60 -69.30 21.33
CA GLY A 149 -16.99 -70.65 20.91
C GLY A 149 -16.16 -71.74 21.59
N LYS A 150 -14.84 -71.56 21.68
CA LYS A 150 -13.96 -72.50 22.40
C LYS A 150 -14.24 -72.55 23.90
N VAL A 151 -14.48 -71.40 24.54
CA VAL A 151 -14.84 -71.33 25.97
C VAL A 151 -16.17 -72.03 26.24
N LYS A 152 -17.17 -71.85 25.37
CA LYS A 152 -18.44 -72.56 25.48
C LYS A 152 -18.25 -74.08 25.37
N LEU A 153 -17.49 -74.55 24.37
CA LEU A 153 -17.17 -75.97 24.22
C LEU A 153 -16.45 -76.54 25.46
N LEU A 154 -15.54 -75.78 26.06
CA LEU A 154 -14.86 -76.19 27.30
C LEU A 154 -15.85 -76.27 28.47
N GLY A 155 -16.74 -75.29 28.60
CA GLY A 155 -17.82 -75.27 29.60
C GLY A 155 -18.74 -76.48 29.48
N ASP A 156 -19.11 -76.88 28.25
CA ASP A 156 -19.95 -78.06 27.99
C ASP A 156 -19.24 -79.38 28.35
N LYS A 157 -17.90 -79.46 28.17
CA LYS A 157 -17.12 -80.66 28.48
C LYS A 157 -16.77 -80.81 29.97
N PHE A 158 -16.70 -79.71 30.72
CA PHE A 158 -16.25 -79.72 32.11
C PHE A 158 -17.11 -80.59 33.06
N PRO A 159 -18.46 -80.59 32.98
CA PRO A 159 -19.30 -81.48 33.79
C PRO A 159 -19.07 -82.96 33.48
N ILE A 160 -18.77 -83.31 32.22
CA ILE A 160 -18.51 -84.69 31.79
C ILE A 160 -17.21 -85.19 32.42
N ILE A 161 -16.15 -84.37 32.39
CA ILE A 161 -14.88 -84.66 33.05
C ILE A 161 -15.10 -84.81 34.56
N ARG A 162 -15.87 -83.89 35.17
CA ARG A 162 -16.21 -83.96 36.60
C ARG A 162 -17.00 -85.22 36.95
N SER A 163 -17.93 -85.66 36.10
CA SER A 163 -18.69 -86.89 36.29
C SER A 163 -17.79 -88.13 36.23
N LEU A 164 -16.87 -88.19 35.26
CA LEU A 164 -15.89 -89.28 35.16
C LEU A 164 -14.94 -89.33 36.37
N LEU A 165 -14.47 -88.17 36.84
CA LEU A 165 -13.64 -88.08 38.04
C LEU A 165 -14.38 -88.44 39.33
N GLY A 166 -15.70 -88.21 39.40
CA GLY A 166 -16.51 -88.63 40.55
C GLY A 166 -16.91 -90.10 40.54
N MET A 167 -16.65 -90.82 39.44
CA MET A 167 -16.87 -92.26 39.30
C MET A 167 -15.59 -93.10 39.55
N LEU A 168 -14.44 -92.46 39.70
CA LEU A 168 -13.17 -93.04 40.19
C LEU A 168 -13.08 -92.87 41.72
#